data_AF-A0AAD6F6R4-F1
#
_entry.id   AF-A0AAD6F6R4-F1
#
_cell.length_a   1.000
_cell.length_b   1.000
_cell.length_c   1.000
_cell.angle_alpha   90.00
_cell.angle_beta   90.00
_cell.angle_gamma   90.00
#
_symmetry.space_group_name_H-M   'P 1'
#
loop_
_entity.id
_entity.type
_entity.pdbx_description
1 polymer ?
#
loop_
_entity_poly.entity_id
_entity_poly.type
_entity_poly.pdbx_seq_one_letter_code
_entity_poly.pdbx_strand_id
1 'polypeptide(L)'
;MDTVTRLVNLVRESSSLQHRLFRSLLEEMSSEHKDLLLHNDVRWLSKGRVLERVCDLRDELVSFLSSLQSQKAHEFLSFLTDTKVIADVNFLCDVMSHLNHLNLQLQGKNHTVAEMYEAVEAFRSKLHLLERDIHGRKLHFPRLREHCEKNEMPEDPPFSVSADGQWTGEAKRLVPSIEEGALQMEVLEMGSSELLKAQHKDAPPGQEQTLQCTSATREYKPNIRQVASSRRSHFSH
;
A
#
# COMPACT_ATOMS: atom_id res chain seq x y z
N MET A 1 5.00 6.06 -5.52
CA MET A 1 5.56 4.68 -5.39
C MET A 1 6.64 4.35 -6.41
N ASP A 2 6.50 4.75 -7.68
CA ASP A 2 7.46 4.36 -8.73
C ASP A 2 8.90 4.81 -8.46
N THR A 3 9.10 5.98 -7.86
CA THR A 3 10.42 6.45 -7.40
C THR A 3 11.04 5.50 -6.37
N VAL A 4 10.26 5.03 -5.40
CA VAL A 4 10.70 4.09 -4.36
C VAL A 4 11.07 2.74 -4.99
N THR A 5 10.28 2.23 -5.93
CA THR A 5 10.61 1.01 -6.66
C THR A 5 11.91 1.15 -7.44
N ARG A 6 12.11 2.26 -8.16
CA ARG A 6 13.35 2.51 -8.91
C ARG A 6 14.57 2.67 -8.00
N LEU A 7 14.39 3.24 -6.80
CA LEU A 7 15.43 3.30 -5.77
C LEU A 7 15.81 1.90 -5.29
N VAL A 8 14.83 1.08 -4.93
CA VAL A 8 15.09 -0.31 -4.50
C VAL A 8 15.80 -1.09 -5.61
N ASN A 9 15.36 -0.97 -6.86
CA ASN A 9 16.00 -1.66 -7.99
C ASN A 9 17.42 -1.15 -8.25
N LEU A 10 17.71 0.13 -8.02
CA LEU A 10 19.08 0.64 -8.07
C LEU A 10 19.96 -0.09 -7.05
N VAL A 11 19.54 -0.17 -5.79
CA VAL A 11 20.36 -0.76 -4.72
C VAL A 11 20.45 -2.28 -4.82
N ARG A 12 19.36 -2.96 -5.18
CA ARG A 12 19.26 -4.43 -5.14
C ARG A 12 19.54 -5.14 -6.46
N GLU A 13 19.06 -4.60 -7.58
CA GLU A 13 19.01 -5.33 -8.84
C GLU A 13 20.11 -4.88 -9.82
N SER A 14 20.49 -3.61 -9.77
CA SER A 14 21.38 -3.04 -10.78
C SER A 14 22.83 -3.56 -10.68
N SER A 15 23.26 -4.01 -9.50
CA SER A 15 24.60 -4.54 -9.28
C SER A 15 24.68 -5.44 -8.05
N SER A 16 25.15 -6.67 -8.22
CA SER A 16 25.40 -7.61 -7.12
C SER A 16 26.46 -7.10 -6.15
N LEU A 17 27.44 -6.32 -6.63
CA LEU A 17 28.44 -5.70 -5.79
C LEU A 17 27.81 -4.60 -4.93
N GLN A 18 27.02 -3.69 -5.52
CA GLN A 18 26.35 -2.62 -4.78
C GLN A 18 25.39 -3.19 -3.73
N HIS A 19 24.64 -4.24 -4.06
CA HIS A 19 23.75 -4.89 -3.11
C HIS A 19 24.52 -5.48 -1.91
N ARG A 20 25.65 -6.15 -2.16
CA ARG A 20 26.51 -6.67 -1.08
C ARG A 20 27.11 -5.55 -0.23
N LEU A 21 27.59 -4.47 -0.85
CA LEU A 21 28.13 -3.32 -0.14
C LEU A 21 27.07 -2.65 0.73
N PHE A 22 25.85 -2.49 0.21
CA PHE A 22 24.73 -1.95 0.99
C PHE A 22 24.41 -2.85 2.20
N ARG A 23 24.37 -4.17 2.02
CA ARG A 23 24.14 -5.10 3.15
C ARG A 23 25.25 -5.04 4.20
N SER A 24 26.51 -4.88 3.79
CA SER A 24 27.61 -4.65 4.74
C SER A 24 27.45 -3.33 5.49
N LEU A 25 27.00 -2.27 4.82
CA LEU A 25 26.70 -0.99 5.46
C LEU A 25 25.56 -1.12 6.49
N LEU A 26 24.50 -1.89 6.18
CA LEU A 26 23.40 -2.14 7.12
C LEU A 26 23.90 -2.84 8.40
N GLU A 27 24.81 -3.79 8.26
CA GLU A 27 25.44 -4.47 9.40
C GLU A 27 26.34 -3.51 10.21
N GLU A 28 27.13 -2.67 9.52
CA GLU A 28 28.00 -1.66 10.16
C GLU A 28 27.19 -0.62 10.94
N MET A 29 26.07 -0.16 10.38
CA MET A 29 25.17 0.81 11.01
C MET A 29 24.24 0.17 12.05
N SER A 30 24.37 -1.14 12.32
CA SER A 30 23.53 -1.89 13.26
C SER A 30 22.03 -1.73 12.98
N SER A 31 21.67 -1.72 11.69
CA SER A 31 20.31 -1.50 11.24
C SER A 31 19.36 -2.62 11.69
N GLU A 32 18.11 -2.27 11.96
CA GLU A 32 17.06 -3.25 12.30
C GLU A 32 16.85 -4.26 11.15
N HIS A 33 16.88 -3.77 9.91
CA HIS A 33 16.67 -4.59 8.74
C HIS A 33 17.98 -4.92 8.03
N LYS A 34 18.13 -6.19 7.64
CA LYS A 34 19.36 -6.69 6.98
C LYS A 34 19.36 -6.54 5.46
N ASP A 35 18.25 -6.11 4.87
CA ASP A 35 18.10 -5.93 3.42
C ASP A 35 16.84 -5.12 3.07
N LEU A 36 16.79 -4.61 1.85
CA LEU A 36 15.57 -4.08 1.24
C LEU A 36 14.66 -5.21 0.75
N LEU A 37 13.35 -4.98 0.77
CA LEU A 37 12.38 -5.89 0.19
C LEU A 37 12.28 -5.66 -1.32
N LEU A 38 12.27 -6.74 -2.12
CA LEU A 38 11.87 -6.63 -3.52
C LEU A 38 10.35 -6.56 -3.61
N HIS A 39 9.90 -5.75 -4.55
CA HIS A 39 8.50 -5.71 -4.94
C HIS A 39 8.16 -6.92 -5.83
N ASN A 40 6.98 -7.50 -5.61
CA ASN A 40 6.35 -8.39 -6.57
C ASN A 40 5.05 -7.72 -7.01
N ASP A 41 4.88 -7.52 -8.32
CA ASP A 41 3.84 -6.71 -8.99
C ASP A 41 2.39 -7.08 -8.68
N VAL A 42 2.18 -8.14 -7.92
CA VAL A 42 0.88 -8.79 -7.83
C VAL A 42 0.02 -8.28 -6.64
N ARG A 43 0.55 -7.51 -5.67
CA ARG A 43 -0.24 -7.09 -4.48
C ARG A 43 0.15 -5.73 -3.91
N TRP A 44 -0.82 -4.82 -3.72
CA TRP A 44 -0.58 -3.51 -3.07
C TRP A 44 0.00 -3.60 -1.65
N LEU A 45 -0.25 -4.69 -0.91
CA LEU A 45 0.35 -4.94 0.40
C LEU A 45 1.87 -5.11 0.33
N SER A 46 2.39 -5.70 -0.75
CA SER A 46 3.85 -5.83 -0.94
C SER A 46 4.47 -4.44 -1.13
N LYS A 47 3.79 -3.55 -1.86
CA LYS A 47 4.17 -2.14 -2.04
C LYS A 47 4.26 -1.41 -0.70
N GLY A 48 3.27 -1.60 0.19
CA GLY A 48 3.28 -1.01 1.53
C GLY A 48 4.48 -1.44 2.36
N ARG A 49 4.81 -2.74 2.37
CA ARG A 49 5.98 -3.26 3.10
C ARG A 49 7.31 -2.78 2.53
N VAL A 50 7.41 -2.66 1.20
CA VAL A 50 8.60 -2.09 0.56
C VAL A 50 8.78 -0.63 0.97
N LEU A 51 7.69 0.15 0.96
CA LEU A 51 7.71 1.55 1.40
C LEU A 51 8.14 1.67 2.86
N GLU A 52 7.54 0.88 3.75
CA GLU A 52 7.90 0.81 5.17
C GLU A 52 9.38 0.50 5.36
N ARG A 53 9.90 -0.50 4.64
CA ARG A 53 11.33 -0.84 4.69
C ARG A 53 12.24 0.31 4.25
N VAL A 54 11.82 1.07 3.24
CA VAL A 54 12.56 2.25 2.77
C VAL A 54 12.45 3.40 3.77
N CYS A 55 11.30 3.59 4.41
CA CYS A 55 11.10 4.53 5.52
C CYS A 55 12.09 4.19 6.66
N ASP A 56 12.20 2.92 7.05
CA ASP A 56 13.05 2.46 8.16
C ASP A 56 14.55 2.54 7.84
N LEU A 57 14.95 2.23 6.60
CA LEU A 57 16.34 2.24 6.15
C LEU A 57 16.79 3.58 5.57
N ARG A 58 16.05 4.66 5.84
CA ARG A 58 16.27 5.96 5.17
C ARG A 58 17.68 6.48 5.39
N ASP A 59 18.17 6.43 6.62
CA ASP A 59 19.47 7.03 6.96
C ASP A 59 20.64 6.22 6.34
N GLU A 60 20.53 4.89 6.32
CA GLU A 60 21.47 4.00 5.66
C GLU A 60 21.43 4.17 4.14
N LEU A 61 20.24 4.36 3.56
CA LEU A 61 20.07 4.66 2.13
C LEU A 61 20.70 5.99 1.75
N VAL A 62 20.51 7.04 2.56
CA VAL A 62 21.14 8.35 2.36
C VAL A 62 22.66 8.23 2.42
N SER A 63 23.18 7.54 3.43
CA SER A 63 24.62 7.28 3.58
C SER A 63 25.19 6.51 2.38
N PHE A 64 24.51 5.43 1.98
CA PHE A 64 24.92 4.61 0.84
C PHE A 64 24.92 5.39 -0.48
N LEU A 65 23.84 6.09 -0.79
CA LEU A 65 23.72 6.86 -2.04
C LEU A 65 24.73 8.00 -2.11
N SER A 66 25.07 8.61 -0.97
CA SER A 66 26.12 9.64 -0.90
C SER A 66 27.51 9.10 -1.26
N SER A 67 27.76 7.80 -1.03
CA SER A 67 29.02 7.14 -1.43
C SER A 67 29.08 6.82 -2.93
N LEU A 68 27.93 6.80 -3.62
CA LEU A 68 27.85 6.48 -5.04
C LEU A 68 28.13 7.71 -5.90
N GLN A 69 29.16 7.65 -6.73
CA GLN A 69 29.49 8.71 -7.70
C GLN A 69 28.67 8.59 -8.99
N SER A 70 27.35 8.59 -8.88
CA SER A 70 26.43 8.45 -10.04
C SER A 70 25.33 9.50 -10.02
N GLN A 71 25.03 10.07 -11.19
CA GLN A 71 23.92 11.02 -11.35
C GLN A 71 22.59 10.46 -10.84
N LYS A 72 22.34 9.17 -11.11
CA LYS A 72 21.11 8.50 -10.66
C LYS A 72 21.04 8.36 -9.14
N ALA A 73 22.17 8.19 -8.47
CA ALA A 73 22.21 8.15 -7.01
C ALA A 73 21.91 9.54 -6.42
N HIS A 74 22.38 10.61 -7.06
CA HIS A 74 22.12 11.99 -6.64
C HIS A 74 20.62 12.35 -6.73
N GLU A 75 19.91 11.89 -7.77
CA GLU A 75 18.46 12.06 -7.90
C GLU A 75 17.68 11.38 -6.77
N PHE A 76 18.09 10.19 -6.34
CA PHE A 76 17.45 9.52 -5.21
C PHE A 76 17.85 10.13 -3.86
N LEU A 77 19.07 10.66 -3.76
CA LEU A 77 19.53 11.35 -2.57
C LEU A 77 18.71 12.62 -2.35
N SER A 78 18.46 13.42 -3.39
CA SER A 78 17.58 14.59 -3.29
C SER A 78 16.16 14.21 -2.90
N PHE A 79 15.61 13.12 -3.46
CA PHE A 79 14.32 12.56 -3.05
C PHE A 79 14.28 12.17 -1.56
N LEU A 80 15.31 11.52 -1.02
CA LEU A 80 15.34 11.06 0.39
C LEU A 80 15.65 12.18 1.40
N THR A 81 16.21 13.29 0.94
CA THR A 81 16.60 14.43 1.77
C THR A 81 15.59 15.58 1.72
N ASP A 82 14.71 15.63 0.72
CA ASP A 82 13.61 16.58 0.68
C ASP A 82 12.59 16.30 1.81
N THR A 83 12.55 17.23 2.76
CA THR A 83 11.70 17.14 3.95
C THR A 83 10.21 17.01 3.61
N LYS A 84 9.72 17.69 2.56
CA LYS A 84 8.31 17.65 2.17
C LYS A 84 7.97 16.30 1.57
N VAL A 85 8.83 15.82 0.67
CA VAL A 85 8.67 14.51 0.03
C VAL A 85 8.70 13.38 1.06
N ILE A 86 9.61 13.44 2.05
CA ILE A 86 9.64 12.46 3.13
C ILE A 86 8.41 12.53 4.02
N ALA A 87 7.81 13.72 4.21
CA ALA A 87 6.54 13.82 4.91
C ALA A 87 5.42 13.09 4.15
N ASP A 88 5.33 13.22 2.82
CA ASP A 88 4.37 12.47 2.00
C ASP A 88 4.62 10.96 2.08
N VAL A 89 5.88 10.54 2.06
CA VAL A 89 6.28 9.13 2.21
C VAL A 89 5.87 8.59 3.59
N ASN A 90 6.10 9.34 4.67
CA ASN A 90 5.72 8.94 6.02
C ASN A 90 4.19 8.88 6.19
N PHE A 91 3.46 9.85 5.65
CA PHE A 91 2.00 9.82 5.58
C PHE A 91 1.51 8.55 4.88
N LEU A 92 2.08 8.22 3.73
CA LEU A 92 1.73 7.01 3.00
C LEU A 92 2.10 5.73 3.78
N CYS A 93 3.26 5.70 4.44
CA CYS A 93 3.68 4.62 5.34
C CYS A 93 2.59 4.38 6.44
N ASP A 94 2.10 5.44 7.08
CA ASP A 94 1.05 5.37 8.11
C ASP A 94 -0.31 4.90 7.55
N VAL A 95 -0.75 5.44 6.40
CA VAL A 95 -2.02 5.02 5.74
C VAL A 95 -1.97 3.55 5.33
N MET A 96 -0.85 3.11 4.76
CA MET A 96 -0.66 1.72 4.34
C MET A 96 -0.68 0.76 5.54
N SER A 97 -0.18 1.19 6.70
CA SER A 97 -0.29 0.42 7.94
C SER A 97 -1.74 0.23 8.39
N HIS A 98 -2.55 1.30 8.37
CA HIS A 98 -3.98 1.22 8.67
C HIS A 98 -4.72 0.27 7.72
N LEU A 99 -4.44 0.35 6.42
CA LEU A 99 -5.03 -0.53 5.42
C LEU A 99 -4.58 -1.98 5.58
N ASN A 100 -3.30 -2.22 5.90
CA ASN A 100 -2.78 -3.56 6.16
C ASN A 100 -3.45 -4.17 7.41
N HIS A 101 -3.70 -3.36 8.44
CA HIS A 101 -4.43 -3.81 9.63
C HIS A 101 -5.86 -4.24 9.29
N LEU A 102 -6.61 -3.44 8.53
CA LEU A 102 -7.93 -3.84 8.04
C LEU A 102 -7.84 -5.12 7.24
N ASN A 103 -6.89 -5.21 6.31
CA ASN A 103 -6.71 -6.37 5.47
C ASN A 103 -6.47 -7.66 6.29
N LEU A 104 -5.71 -7.58 7.39
CA LEU A 104 -5.51 -8.71 8.30
C LEU A 104 -6.79 -9.09 9.07
N GLN A 105 -7.67 -8.13 9.37
CA GLN A 105 -8.98 -8.45 9.97
C GLN A 105 -9.94 -9.11 8.97
N LEU A 106 -9.78 -8.80 7.68
CA LEU A 106 -10.57 -9.42 6.61
C LEU A 106 -10.00 -10.77 6.16
N GLN A 107 -8.72 -11.03 6.44
CA GLN A 107 -8.01 -12.24 6.01
C GLN A 107 -7.64 -13.13 7.20
N GLY A 108 -8.11 -14.37 7.17
CA GLY A 108 -7.70 -15.37 8.15
C GLY A 108 -8.72 -16.48 8.29
N LYS A 109 -8.29 -17.60 8.85
CA LYS A 109 -9.22 -18.63 9.31
C LYS A 109 -9.85 -18.14 10.61
N ASN A 110 -11.15 -18.38 10.81
CA ASN A 110 -11.93 -18.05 12.02
C ASN A 110 -12.55 -16.64 12.11
N HIS A 111 -12.76 -15.94 10.98
CA HIS A 111 -13.59 -14.73 10.97
C HIS A 111 -14.95 -15.05 10.36
N THR A 112 -16.02 -14.66 11.04
CA THR A 112 -17.39 -14.67 10.54
C THR A 112 -17.62 -13.47 9.61
N VAL A 113 -18.62 -13.58 8.74
CA VAL A 113 -19.03 -12.46 7.86
C VAL A 113 -19.46 -11.23 8.67
N ALA A 114 -20.08 -11.43 9.84
CA ALA A 114 -20.47 -10.35 10.73
C ALA A 114 -19.25 -9.59 11.27
N GLU A 115 -18.22 -10.30 11.76
CA GLU A 115 -16.98 -9.68 12.24
C GLU A 115 -16.24 -8.92 11.12
N MET A 116 -16.22 -9.47 9.90
CA MET A 116 -15.64 -8.77 8.75
C MET A 116 -16.40 -7.48 8.42
N TYR A 117 -17.73 -7.53 8.45
CA TYR A 117 -18.57 -6.34 8.23
C TYR A 117 -18.34 -5.26 9.30
N GLU A 118 -18.28 -5.67 10.57
CA GLU A 118 -17.96 -4.77 11.68
C GLU A 118 -16.58 -4.14 11.53
N ALA A 119 -15.58 -4.91 11.09
CA ALA A 119 -14.24 -4.39 10.82
C ALA A 119 -14.23 -3.32 9.71
N VAL A 120 -14.98 -3.54 8.61
CA VAL A 120 -15.13 -2.54 7.54
C VAL A 120 -15.82 -1.28 8.06
N GLU A 121 -16.91 -1.42 8.82
CA GLU A 121 -17.66 -0.26 9.32
C GLU A 121 -16.87 0.54 10.37
N ALA A 122 -16.13 -0.15 11.24
CA ALA A 122 -15.18 0.46 12.16
C ALA A 122 -14.06 1.19 11.40
N PHE A 123 -13.56 0.62 10.31
CA PHE A 123 -12.56 1.28 9.48
C PHE A 123 -13.09 2.52 8.76
N ARG A 124 -14.34 2.49 8.25
CA ARG A 124 -15.00 3.69 7.69
C ARG A 124 -15.08 4.82 8.72
N SER A 125 -15.47 4.49 9.94
CA SER A 125 -15.47 5.45 11.05
C SER A 125 -14.06 5.97 11.36
N LYS A 126 -13.04 5.09 11.30
CA LYS A 126 -11.63 5.47 11.44
C LYS A 126 -11.18 6.43 10.33
N LEU A 127 -11.60 6.26 9.08
CA LEU A 127 -11.24 7.18 7.99
C LEU A 127 -11.67 8.62 8.27
N HIS A 128 -12.87 8.83 8.80
CA HIS A 128 -13.31 10.17 9.23
C HIS A 128 -12.45 10.75 10.36
N LEU A 129 -11.98 9.89 11.28
CA LEU A 129 -11.06 10.33 12.33
C LEU A 129 -9.69 10.69 11.76
N LEU A 130 -9.16 9.90 10.82
CA LEU A 130 -7.91 10.17 10.12
C LEU A 130 -7.97 11.50 9.36
N GLU A 131 -9.04 11.74 8.60
CA GLU A 131 -9.27 12.99 7.86
C GLU A 131 -9.25 14.24 8.76
N ARG A 132 -9.80 14.15 9.97
CA ARG A 132 -9.76 15.25 10.93
C ARG A 132 -8.38 15.38 11.58
N ASP A 133 -7.77 14.26 11.95
CA ASP A 133 -6.51 14.25 12.72
C ASP A 133 -5.29 14.63 11.89
N ILE A 134 -5.34 14.45 10.57
CA ILE A 134 -4.26 14.81 9.64
C ILE A 134 -3.99 16.32 9.61
N HIS A 135 -5.03 17.12 9.82
CA HIS A 135 -4.97 18.58 9.98
C HIS A 135 -4.73 19.01 11.44
N GLY A 136 -4.77 18.06 12.38
CA GLY A 136 -4.58 18.31 13.80
C GLY A 136 -3.24 17.82 14.29
N ARG A 137 -3.29 17.07 15.40
CA ARG A 137 -2.11 16.55 16.11
C ARG A 137 -1.48 15.31 15.47
N LYS A 138 -2.06 14.79 14.38
CA LYS A 138 -1.51 13.66 13.62
C LYS A 138 -1.26 12.43 14.52
N LEU A 139 -2.10 12.22 15.53
CA LEU A 139 -1.96 11.12 16.49
C LEU A 139 -2.03 9.74 15.85
N HIS A 140 -2.79 9.61 14.76
CA HIS A 140 -2.93 8.37 13.99
C HIS A 140 -1.90 8.25 12.86
N PHE A 141 -0.98 9.22 12.76
CA PHE A 141 0.09 9.25 11.77
C PHE A 141 1.43 9.41 12.50
N PRO A 142 1.87 8.39 13.27
CA PRO A 142 3.03 8.51 14.15
C PRO A 142 4.32 8.84 13.39
N ARG A 143 4.56 8.24 12.22
CA ARG A 143 5.76 8.53 11.41
C ARG A 143 5.73 9.94 10.86
N LEU A 144 4.58 10.36 10.33
CA LEU A 144 4.41 11.73 9.85
C LEU A 144 4.61 12.74 10.99
N ARG A 145 4.01 12.49 12.16
CA ARG A 145 4.11 13.36 13.33
C ARG A 145 5.55 13.52 13.78
N GLU A 146 6.27 12.42 13.98
CA GLU A 146 7.67 12.44 14.38
C GLU A 146 8.53 13.21 13.38
N HIS A 147 8.30 13.00 12.08
CA HIS A 147 9.02 13.73 11.03
C HIS A 147 8.70 15.23 11.02
N CYS A 148 7.43 15.62 11.19
CA CYS A 148 7.04 17.02 11.29
C CYS A 148 7.66 17.70 12.52
N GLU A 149 7.64 17.03 13.67
CA GLU A 149 8.24 17.50 14.92
C GLU A 149 9.76 17.67 14.78
N LYS A 150 10.45 16.67 14.22
CA LYS A 150 11.91 16.69 14.03
C LYS A 150 12.39 17.76 13.06
N ASN A 151 11.56 18.16 12.10
CA ASN A 151 11.94 19.12 11.04
C ASN A 151 11.24 20.48 11.17
N GLU A 152 10.59 20.77 12.31
CA GLU A 152 9.89 22.04 12.59
C GLU A 152 8.95 22.46 11.44
N MET A 153 8.23 21.49 10.87
CA MET A 153 7.34 21.76 9.75
C MET A 153 6.16 22.63 10.16
N PRO A 154 5.68 23.55 9.28
CA PRO A 154 4.46 24.31 9.53
C PRO A 154 3.30 23.39 9.90
N GLU A 155 2.39 23.84 10.77
CA GLU A 155 1.24 23.01 11.20
C GLU A 155 0.32 22.62 10.05
N ASP A 156 0.28 23.47 9.01
CA ASP A 156 -0.41 23.19 7.77
C ASP A 156 0.17 21.92 7.14
N PRO A 157 -0.69 20.95 6.82
CA PRO A 157 -0.21 19.70 6.30
C PRO A 157 0.63 19.88 5.02
N PRO A 158 1.71 19.11 4.86
CA PRO A 158 2.58 19.20 3.69
C PRO A 158 1.85 18.81 2.39
N PHE A 159 0.72 18.13 2.52
CA PHE A 159 -0.11 17.70 1.41
C PHE A 159 -1.11 18.80 1.04
N SER A 160 -1.04 19.25 -0.22
CA SER A 160 -2.13 19.99 -0.86
C SER A 160 -3.28 19.03 -1.21
N VAL A 161 -3.86 18.35 -0.22
CA VAL A 161 -5.15 17.67 -0.44
C VAL A 161 -6.21 18.69 -0.12
N SER A 162 -6.48 19.50 -1.13
CA SER A 162 -7.67 20.34 -1.19
C SER A 162 -8.87 19.43 -0.87
N ALA A 163 -9.63 19.77 0.19
CA ALA A 163 -10.72 18.96 0.75
C ALA A 163 -11.90 18.75 -0.23
N ASP A 164 -11.81 19.32 -1.43
CA ASP A 164 -12.75 19.27 -2.55
C ASP A 164 -12.89 17.88 -3.22
N GLY A 165 -12.51 16.80 -2.55
CA GLY A 165 -12.90 15.44 -2.93
C GLY A 165 -12.16 14.86 -4.15
N GLN A 166 -11.11 15.52 -4.64
CA GLN A 166 -10.28 15.03 -5.76
C GLN A 166 -9.06 14.20 -5.32
N TRP A 167 -9.09 13.61 -4.12
CA TRP A 167 -8.00 12.74 -3.63
C TRP A 167 -7.71 11.57 -4.57
N THR A 168 -8.69 11.09 -5.34
CA THR A 168 -8.52 10.01 -6.32
C THR A 168 -7.60 10.41 -7.48
N GLY A 169 -7.61 11.68 -7.88
CA GLY A 169 -6.72 12.23 -8.90
C GLY A 169 -5.28 12.35 -8.40
N GLU A 170 -5.11 12.82 -7.16
CA GLU A 170 -3.79 12.97 -6.55
C GLU A 170 -3.18 11.61 -6.16
N ALA A 171 -3.98 10.69 -5.62
CA ALA A 171 -3.58 9.32 -5.36
C ALA A 171 -3.18 8.58 -6.65
N LYS A 172 -3.91 8.78 -7.76
CA LYS A 172 -3.51 8.28 -9.09
C LYS A 172 -2.23 8.96 -9.61
N ARG A 173 -1.96 10.23 -9.25
CA ARG A 173 -0.69 10.90 -9.58
C ARG A 173 0.49 10.31 -8.82
N LEU A 174 0.33 10.07 -7.52
CA LEU A 174 1.36 9.53 -6.61
C LEU A 174 1.59 8.02 -6.81
N VAL A 175 0.54 7.31 -7.23
CA VAL A 175 0.55 5.87 -7.51
C VAL A 175 -0.28 5.57 -8.78
N PRO A 176 0.29 5.79 -9.99
CA PRO A 176 -0.40 5.57 -11.27
C PRO A 176 -0.85 4.12 -11.49
N SER A 177 -0.23 3.19 -10.77
CA SER A 177 -0.55 1.75 -10.81
C SER A 177 -1.80 1.35 -10.01
N ILE A 178 -2.49 2.29 -9.36
CA ILE A 178 -3.82 2.04 -8.77
C ILE A 178 -4.87 2.15 -9.89
N GLU A 179 -5.00 1.11 -10.71
CA GLU A 179 -6.16 0.96 -11.56
C GLU A 179 -7.35 0.50 -10.72
N GLU A 180 -8.49 1.18 -10.86
CA GLU A 180 -9.76 0.81 -10.22
C GLU A 180 -10.16 -0.65 -10.56
N GLY A 181 -9.79 -1.13 -11.75
CA GLY A 181 -9.95 -2.53 -12.17
C GLY A 181 -9.03 -3.52 -11.46
N ALA A 182 -7.82 -3.10 -11.07
CA ALA A 182 -6.90 -3.91 -10.26
C ALA A 182 -7.39 -4.03 -8.82
N LEU A 183 -7.90 -2.93 -8.25
CA LEU A 183 -8.59 -2.94 -6.95
C LEU A 183 -9.88 -3.77 -6.99
N GLN A 184 -10.65 -3.73 -8.08
CA GLN A 184 -11.84 -4.57 -8.26
C GLN A 184 -11.48 -6.05 -8.34
N MET A 185 -10.38 -6.41 -9.01
CA MET A 185 -9.89 -7.80 -9.03
C MET A 185 -9.39 -8.26 -7.66
N GLU A 186 -8.70 -7.40 -6.90
CA GLU A 186 -8.26 -7.72 -5.53
C GLU A 186 -9.44 -7.81 -4.55
N VAL A 187 -10.44 -6.93 -4.65
CA VAL A 187 -11.69 -7.01 -3.87
C VAL A 187 -12.51 -8.24 -4.27
N LEU A 188 -12.54 -8.59 -5.56
CA LEU A 188 -13.16 -9.83 -6.04
C LEU A 188 -12.38 -11.07 -5.59
N GLU A 189 -11.05 -11.06 -5.54
CA GLU A 189 -10.22 -12.17 -5.06
C GLU A 189 -10.34 -12.34 -3.54
N MET A 190 -10.39 -11.22 -2.78
CA MET A 190 -10.73 -11.21 -1.35
C MET A 190 -12.15 -11.75 -1.10
N GLY A 191 -13.12 -11.41 -1.95
CA GLY A 191 -14.50 -11.91 -1.86
C GLY A 191 -14.76 -13.28 -2.49
N SER A 192 -13.80 -13.85 -3.24
CA SER A 192 -13.98 -15.10 -3.99
C SER A 192 -13.13 -16.26 -3.48
N SER A 193 -12.53 -16.11 -2.29
CA SER A 193 -11.85 -17.18 -1.56
C SER A 193 -12.60 -18.51 -1.74
N GLU A 194 -11.95 -19.46 -2.41
CA GLU A 194 -12.50 -20.81 -2.68
C GLU A 194 -12.95 -21.50 -1.38
N LEU A 195 -12.42 -21.06 -0.23
CA LEU A 195 -12.83 -21.46 1.13
C LEU A 195 -14.27 -21.04 1.49
N LEU A 196 -14.71 -19.82 1.14
CA LEU A 196 -16.09 -19.37 1.40
C LEU A 196 -17.09 -20.11 0.50
N LYS A 197 -16.72 -20.34 -0.76
CA LYS A 197 -17.53 -21.14 -1.68
C LYS A 197 -17.60 -22.61 -1.26
N ALA A 198 -16.53 -23.18 -0.73
CA ALA A 198 -16.50 -24.54 -0.20
C ALA A 198 -17.34 -24.68 1.09
N GLN A 199 -17.27 -23.71 2.00
CA GLN A 199 -18.06 -23.71 3.24
C GLN A 199 -19.58 -23.56 3.02
N HIS A 200 -20.00 -22.94 1.92
CA HIS A 200 -21.43 -22.80 1.56
C HIS A 200 -21.92 -23.83 0.53
N LYS A 201 -21.07 -24.74 0.04
CA LYS A 201 -21.47 -25.80 -0.90
C LYS A 201 -22.20 -26.96 -0.21
N ASP A 202 -21.90 -27.17 1.07
CA ASP A 202 -22.42 -28.27 1.89
C ASP A 202 -23.51 -27.82 2.89
N ALA A 203 -24.02 -26.59 2.77
CA ALA A 203 -25.15 -26.13 3.57
C ALA A 203 -26.43 -26.84 3.12
N PRO A 204 -27.19 -27.50 4.02
CA PRO A 204 -28.41 -28.21 3.66
C PRO A 204 -29.45 -27.25 3.06
N PRO A 205 -30.28 -27.71 2.11
CA PRO A 205 -31.28 -26.87 1.48
C PRO A 205 -32.34 -26.50 2.52
N GLY A 206 -32.29 -25.27 3.03
CA GLY A 206 -33.17 -24.80 4.10
C GLY A 206 -32.72 -23.58 4.88
N GLN A 207 -31.48 -23.10 4.71
CA GLN A 207 -31.03 -21.81 5.25
C GLN A 207 -30.58 -20.85 4.14
N GLU A 208 -31.46 -20.62 3.17
CA GLU A 208 -31.40 -19.39 2.38
C GLU A 208 -31.88 -18.24 3.27
N GLN A 209 -31.00 -17.67 4.09
CA GLN A 209 -31.20 -16.30 4.54
C GLN A 209 -31.01 -15.39 3.33
N THR A 210 -32.13 -15.19 2.67
CA THR A 210 -32.38 -14.19 1.64
C THR A 210 -32.04 -12.81 2.20
N LEU A 211 -30.79 -12.37 2.12
CA LEU A 211 -30.47 -10.95 2.08
C LEU A 211 -30.71 -10.47 0.65
N GLN A 212 -31.99 -10.23 0.34
CA GLN A 212 -32.38 -9.37 -0.76
C GLN A 212 -31.83 -7.97 -0.47
N CYS A 213 -30.61 -7.70 -0.93
CA CYS A 213 -30.12 -6.34 -1.10
C CYS A 213 -30.90 -5.74 -2.27
N THR A 214 -32.06 -5.16 -1.96
CA THR A 214 -32.90 -4.47 -2.93
C THR A 214 -32.25 -3.13 -3.30
N SER A 215 -31.80 -3.08 -4.56
CA SER A 215 -31.79 -1.93 -5.47
C SER A 215 -31.12 -0.61 -5.04
N ALA A 216 -29.89 -0.41 -5.52
CA ALA A 216 -29.40 0.75 -6.29
C ALA A 216 -27.89 0.55 -6.50
N THR A 217 -27.28 0.41 -7.67
CA THR A 217 -27.59 0.77 -9.05
C THR A 217 -27.09 -0.36 -9.96
N ARG A 218 -27.96 -0.80 -10.86
CA ARG A 218 -27.67 -1.77 -11.92
C ARG A 218 -26.99 -1.02 -13.06
N GLU A 219 -25.67 -0.91 -13.07
CA GLU A 219 -24.92 -0.68 -14.30
C GLU A 219 -24.27 -1.99 -14.74
N TYR A 220 -25.04 -2.71 -15.54
CA TYR A 220 -24.62 -3.93 -16.22
C TYR A 220 -23.57 -3.56 -17.29
N LYS A 221 -22.27 -3.70 -16.99
CA LYS A 221 -21.19 -3.60 -17.99
C LYS A 221 -20.98 -4.98 -18.64
N PRO A 222 -21.28 -5.17 -19.94
CA PRO A 222 -21.36 -6.49 -20.59
C PRO A 222 -20.02 -7.17 -20.89
N ASN A 223 -18.87 -6.57 -20.53
CA ASN A 223 -17.55 -7.02 -21.00
C ASN A 223 -16.83 -8.06 -20.14
N ILE A 224 -17.40 -8.48 -19.00
CA ILE A 224 -16.72 -9.42 -18.08
C ILE A 224 -16.56 -10.83 -18.69
N ARG A 225 -17.41 -11.22 -19.65
CA ARG A 225 -17.30 -12.54 -20.31
C ARG A 225 -16.22 -12.62 -21.39
N GLN A 226 -15.81 -11.51 -22.01
CA GLN A 226 -14.80 -11.53 -23.08
C GLN A 226 -13.36 -11.64 -22.55
N VAL A 227 -13.08 -11.05 -21.37
CA VAL A 227 -11.73 -11.08 -20.78
C VAL A 227 -11.37 -12.49 -20.25
N ALA A 228 -12.36 -13.24 -19.76
CA ALA A 228 -12.16 -14.61 -19.28
C ALA A 228 -11.85 -15.61 -20.41
N SER A 229 -12.34 -15.37 -21.64
CA SER A 229 -12.09 -16.25 -22.79
C SER A 229 -10.70 -16.08 -23.40
N SER A 230 -10.10 -14.88 -23.34
CA SER A 230 -8.78 -14.62 -23.94
C SER A 230 -7.60 -15.21 -23.16
N ARG A 231 -7.79 -15.63 -21.90
CA ARG A 231 -6.71 -16.26 -21.10
C ARG A 231 -6.62 -17.79 -21.24
N ARG A 232 -7.61 -18.47 -21.82
CA ARG A 232 -7.51 -19.94 -22.05
C ARG A 232 -6.76 -20.33 -23.32
N SER A 233 -6.50 -19.40 -24.25
CA SER A 233 -5.80 -19.70 -25.52
C SER A 233 -4.29 -19.45 -25.49
N HIS A 234 -3.71 -18.99 -24.38
CA HIS A 234 -2.27 -18.70 -24.26
C HIS A 234 -1.48 -19.66 -23.35
N PHE A 235 -2.10 -20.77 -22.93
CA PHE A 235 -1.44 -21.84 -22.17
C PHE A 235 -1.47 -23.22 -22.85
N SER A 236 -1.77 -23.26 -24.16
CA SER A 236 -1.54 -24.43 -24.99
C SER A 236 -0.72 -24.03 -26.21
N HIS A 237 0.59 -23.98 -26.04
CA HIS A 237 1.59 -24.52 -26.97
C HIS A 237 2.99 -24.42 -26.36
#